data_AF-A0A6I2ZQZ4-F1
#
_entry.id   AF-A0A6I2ZQZ4-F1
#
_cell.length_a   1.000
_cell.length_b   1.000
_cell.length_c   1.000
_cell.angle_alpha   90.00
_cell.angle_beta   90.00
_cell.angle_gamma   90.00
#
_symmetry.space_group_name_H-M   'P 1'
#
loop_
_entity.id
_entity.type
_entity.pdbx_description
1 polymer ?
#
loop_
_entity_poly.entity_id
_entity_poly.type
_entity_poly.pdbx_seq_one_letter_code
_entity_poly.pdbx_strand_id
1 'polypeptide(L)'
;MGQYLAVFALTVLGILFGALSFVASRLLAPRRPSSAKEAPYECGIVPTREPPERFPVSFYIVAMLFIMFDIEIIFIYPYAVNRAELGAFAFWEMLAFSVVFFLAFVYVVARGALDWGPVAKARRLVDGVSATRTSTSTIRRVGLEGRSDNDQAA
;
A
#
# COMPACT_ATOMS: atom_id res chain seq x y z
N MET A 1 26.40 -29.61 6.49
CA MET A 1 25.47 -30.04 5.42
C MET A 1 24.18 -30.69 5.94
N GLY A 2 24.23 -31.60 6.92
CA GLY A 2 23.01 -32.22 7.49
C GLY A 2 21.98 -31.23 8.08
N GLN A 3 22.41 -30.11 8.65
CA GLN A 3 21.50 -29.07 9.15
C GLN A 3 20.69 -28.36 8.04
N TYR A 4 21.28 -28.17 6.85
CA TYR A 4 20.56 -27.58 5.72
C TYR A 4 19.52 -28.52 5.12
N LEU A 5 19.69 -29.84 5.29
CA LEU A 5 18.70 -30.83 4.87
C LEU A 5 17.37 -30.65 5.60
N ALA A 6 17.39 -30.33 6.89
CA ALA A 6 16.17 -30.05 7.65
C ALA A 6 15.45 -28.78 7.14
N VAL A 7 16.19 -27.72 6.86
CA VAL A 7 15.65 -26.47 6.30
C VAL A 7 15.01 -26.72 4.93
N PHE A 8 15.72 -27.45 4.06
CA PHE A 8 15.21 -27.82 2.75
C PHE A 8 13.95 -28.70 2.85
N ALA A 9 13.99 -29.72 3.69
CA ALA A 9 12.86 -30.63 3.89
C ALA A 9 11.61 -29.89 4.42
N LEU A 10 11.77 -28.98 5.39
CA LEU A 10 10.66 -28.16 5.88
C LEU A 10 10.13 -27.19 4.82
N THR A 11 11.01 -26.62 3.99
CA THR A 11 10.59 -25.75 2.88
C THR A 11 9.75 -26.53 1.88
N VAL A 12 10.21 -27.72 1.47
CA VAL A 12 9.47 -28.61 0.56
C VAL A 12 8.14 -29.04 1.18
N LEU A 13 8.14 -29.42 2.45
CA LEU A 13 6.93 -29.81 3.17
C LEU A 13 5.92 -28.65 3.24
N GLY A 14 6.37 -27.42 3.51
CA GLY A 14 5.52 -26.23 3.56
C GLY A 14 4.89 -25.92 2.19
N ILE A 15 5.68 -26.00 1.11
CA ILE A 15 5.18 -25.84 -0.26
C ILE A 15 4.17 -26.93 -0.59
N LEU A 16 4.48 -28.19 -0.28
CA LEU A 16 3.62 -29.34 -0.57
C LEU A 16 2.30 -29.27 0.21
N PHE A 17 2.36 -28.87 1.48
CA PHE A 17 1.18 -28.63 2.30
C PHE A 17 0.31 -27.52 1.71
N GLY A 18 0.88 -26.36 1.37
CA GLY A 18 0.14 -25.26 0.75
C GLY A 18 -0.50 -25.65 -0.58
N ALA A 19 0.23 -26.35 -1.44
CA ALA A 19 -0.29 -26.86 -2.71
C ALA A 19 -1.43 -27.87 -2.51
N LEU A 20 -1.26 -28.84 -1.60
CA LEU A 20 -2.28 -29.83 -1.29
C LEU A 20 -3.53 -29.18 -0.70
N SER A 21 -3.38 -28.20 0.19
CA SER A 21 -4.50 -27.41 0.73
C SER A 21 -5.26 -26.67 -0.37
N PHE A 22 -4.57 -26.07 -1.33
CA PHE A 22 -5.22 -25.44 -2.49
C PHE A 22 -6.01 -26.44 -3.35
N VAL A 23 -5.43 -27.62 -3.62
CA VAL A 23 -6.11 -28.68 -4.38
C VAL A 23 -7.32 -29.21 -3.62
N ALA A 24 -7.17 -29.50 -2.32
CA ALA A 24 -8.25 -29.94 -1.47
C ALA A 24 -9.38 -28.89 -1.42
N SER A 25 -9.05 -27.62 -1.20
CA SER A 25 -10.02 -26.52 -1.23
C SER A 25 -10.81 -26.50 -2.54
N ARG A 26 -10.14 -26.65 -3.70
CA ARG A 26 -10.81 -26.65 -5.01
C ARG A 26 -11.67 -27.89 -5.29
N LEU A 27 -11.38 -29.02 -4.64
CA LEU A 27 -12.14 -30.27 -4.74
C LEU A 27 -13.35 -30.29 -3.81
N LEU A 28 -13.19 -29.79 -2.57
CA LEU A 28 -14.25 -29.78 -1.56
C LEU A 28 -15.18 -28.55 -1.67
N ALA A 29 -14.74 -27.44 -2.29
CA ALA A 29 -15.54 -26.22 -2.37
C ALA A 29 -16.76 -26.37 -3.29
N PRO A 30 -17.97 -25.96 -2.84
CA PRO A 30 -19.16 -25.88 -3.69
C PRO A 30 -18.97 -24.90 -4.85
N ARG A 31 -19.13 -25.37 -6.09
CA ARG A 31 -18.99 -24.52 -7.29
C ARG A 31 -20.32 -23.88 -7.66
N ARG A 32 -20.51 -22.62 -7.25
CA ARG A 32 -21.68 -21.80 -7.62
C ARG A 32 -21.23 -20.41 -8.12
N PRO A 33 -20.61 -20.32 -9.31
CA PRO A 33 -20.23 -19.05 -9.90
C PRO A 33 -21.47 -18.22 -10.23
N SER A 34 -21.39 -16.91 -10.01
CA SER A 34 -22.40 -15.96 -10.45
C SER A 34 -21.69 -14.66 -10.79
N SER A 35 -22.23 -13.89 -11.74
CA SER A 35 -21.64 -12.61 -12.16
C SER A 35 -21.39 -11.67 -10.98
N ALA A 36 -22.30 -11.65 -10.00
CA ALA A 36 -22.15 -10.85 -8.78
C ALA A 36 -21.02 -11.32 -7.84
N LYS A 37 -20.64 -12.61 -7.84
CA LYS A 37 -19.54 -13.14 -7.01
C LYS A 37 -18.17 -12.96 -7.65
N GLU A 38 -18.13 -12.83 -8.97
CA GLU A 38 -16.90 -12.64 -9.74
C GLU A 38 -16.59 -11.14 -9.98
N ALA A 39 -17.58 -10.27 -9.75
CA ALA A 39 -17.39 -8.83 -9.85
C ALA A 39 -16.45 -8.29 -8.75
N PRO A 40 -15.59 -7.29 -9.06
CA PRO A 40 -14.81 -6.59 -8.06
C PRO A 40 -15.69 -5.97 -6.97
N TYR A 41 -15.19 -5.99 -5.73
CA TYR A 41 -15.91 -5.43 -4.60
C TYR A 41 -15.85 -3.90 -4.61
N GLU A 42 -17.01 -3.26 -4.81
CA GLU A 42 -17.17 -1.79 -4.78
C GLU A 42 -18.46 -1.40 -4.02
N CYS A 43 -18.72 -2.06 -2.88
CA CYS A 43 -19.93 -1.88 -2.06
C CYS A 43 -21.27 -2.06 -2.82
N GLY A 44 -21.28 -2.87 -3.88
CA GLY A 44 -22.48 -3.15 -4.70
C GLY A 44 -22.69 -2.19 -5.88
N ILE A 45 -21.78 -1.23 -6.09
CA ILE A 45 -21.79 -0.35 -7.25
C ILE A 45 -20.98 -0.97 -8.38
N VAL A 46 -21.43 -0.82 -9.63
CA VAL A 46 -20.65 -1.26 -10.79
C VAL A 46 -19.51 -0.24 -11.01
N PRO A 47 -18.23 -0.65 -10.97
CA PRO A 47 -17.11 0.26 -11.12
C PRO A 47 -17.21 0.96 -12.48
N THR A 48 -17.41 2.27 -12.44
CA THR A 48 -17.56 3.11 -13.65
C THR A 48 -16.24 3.74 -14.09
N ARG A 49 -15.23 3.73 -13.20
CA ARG A 49 -13.90 4.25 -13.47
C ARG A 49 -12.88 3.13 -13.45
N GLU A 50 -11.97 3.18 -14.40
CA GLU A 50 -10.78 2.36 -14.38
C GLU A 50 -9.90 2.74 -13.18
N PRO A 51 -9.19 1.77 -12.57
CA PRO A 51 -8.21 2.05 -11.54
C PRO A 51 -7.17 3.06 -12.04
N PRO A 52 -6.65 3.93 -11.16
CA PRO A 52 -5.58 4.85 -11.55
C PRO A 52 -4.35 4.05 -12.04
N GLU A 53 -3.88 4.38 -13.24
CA GLU A 53 -2.71 3.73 -13.86
C GLU A 53 -1.40 4.04 -13.10
N ARG A 54 -1.36 5.15 -12.36
CA ARG A 54 -0.16 5.64 -11.67
C ARG A 54 -0.40 5.73 -10.17
N PHE A 55 0.37 4.94 -9.43
CA PHE A 55 0.45 5.01 -7.98
C PHE A 55 1.46 6.09 -7.55
N PRO A 56 1.34 6.63 -6.32
CA PRO A 56 2.28 7.60 -5.77
C PRO A 56 3.74 7.11 -5.82
N VAL A 57 4.66 8.01 -6.18
CA VAL A 57 6.11 7.72 -6.24
C VAL A 57 6.71 7.42 -4.85
N SER A 58 6.01 7.78 -3.77
CA SER A 58 6.47 7.53 -2.39
C SER A 58 6.79 6.04 -2.14
N PHE A 59 6.07 5.10 -2.74
CA PHE A 59 6.39 3.67 -2.64
C PHE A 59 7.75 3.32 -3.23
N TYR A 60 8.12 3.94 -4.35
CA TYR A 60 9.42 3.74 -4.98
C TYR A 60 10.55 4.29 -4.09
N ILE A 61 10.37 5.47 -3.50
CA ILE A 61 11.39 6.07 -2.63
C ILE A 61 11.65 5.19 -1.41
N VAL A 62 10.59 4.67 -0.79
CA VAL A 62 10.71 3.75 0.34
C VAL A 62 11.39 2.45 -0.05
N ALA A 63 11.05 1.87 -1.20
CA ALA A 63 11.70 0.66 -1.69
C ALA A 63 13.19 0.88 -2.00
N MET A 64 13.54 2.00 -2.61
CA MET A 64 14.94 2.38 -2.88
C MET A 64 15.73 2.57 -1.59
N LEU A 65 15.14 3.25 -0.60
CA LEU A 65 15.73 3.43 0.72
C LEU A 65 15.94 2.09 1.44
N PHE A 66 14.95 1.17 1.36
CA PHE A 66 15.07 -0.17 1.92
C PHE A 66 16.23 -0.95 1.31
N ILE A 67 16.36 -0.96 -0.03
CA ILE A 67 17.48 -1.63 -0.72
C ILE A 67 18.83 -1.06 -0.27
N MET A 68 18.92 0.26 -0.12
CA MET A 68 20.14 0.92 0.34
C MET A 68 20.54 0.47 1.75
N PHE A 69 19.58 0.40 2.68
CA PHE A 69 19.82 -0.10 4.04
C PHE A 69 20.08 -1.61 4.10
N ASP A 70 19.44 -2.41 3.26
CA ASP A 70 19.68 -3.85 3.18
C ASP A 70 21.12 -4.14 2.71
N ILE A 71 21.61 -3.35 1.75
CA ILE A 71 23.01 -3.35 1.35
C ILE A 71 23.91 -2.89 2.52
N GLU A 72 23.53 -1.89 3.31
CA GLU A 72 24.32 -1.52 4.49
C GLU A 72 24.47 -2.71 5.47
N ILE A 73 23.36 -3.42 5.73
CA ILE A 73 23.34 -4.59 6.62
C ILE A 73 24.22 -5.73 6.08
N ILE A 74 24.26 -5.95 4.75
CA ILE A 74 25.11 -6.98 4.15
C ILE A 74 26.60 -6.74 4.46
N PHE A 75 27.02 -5.48 4.58
CA PHE A 75 28.39 -5.10 4.94
C PHE A 75 28.64 -5.17 6.44
N ILE A 76 27.65 -4.82 7.25
CA ILE A 76 27.75 -4.91 8.71
C ILE A 76 27.85 -6.37 9.16
N TYR A 77 27.21 -7.33 8.46
CA TYR A 77 27.14 -8.73 8.91
C TYR A 77 28.50 -9.42 9.03
N PRO A 78 29.41 -9.39 8.02
CA PRO A 78 30.76 -9.95 8.15
C PRO A 78 31.58 -9.29 9.28
N TYR A 79 31.42 -7.98 9.48
CA TYR A 79 32.07 -7.28 10.59
C TYR A 79 31.52 -7.73 11.94
N ALA A 80 30.21 -7.87 12.08
CA ALA A 80 29.57 -8.30 13.32
C ALA A 80 30.00 -9.72 13.72
N VAL A 81 30.13 -10.62 12.73
CA VAL A 81 30.58 -12.00 12.97
C VAL A 81 32.08 -12.08 13.31
N ASN A 82 32.93 -11.27 12.66
CA ASN A 82 34.39 -11.35 12.82
C ASN A 82 34.99 -10.19 13.65
N ARG A 83 34.18 -9.50 14.46
CA ARG A 83 34.60 -8.32 15.24
C ARG A 83 35.87 -8.55 16.07
N ALA A 84 36.01 -9.74 16.65
CA ALA A 84 37.12 -10.06 17.53
C ALA A 84 38.49 -10.03 16.82
N GLU A 85 38.53 -10.40 15.54
CA GLU A 85 39.77 -10.44 14.74
C GLU A 85 40.12 -9.07 14.14
N LEU A 86 39.09 -8.28 13.84
CA LEU A 86 39.22 -6.99 13.15
C LEU A 86 39.59 -5.81 14.06
N GLY A 87 39.38 -5.96 15.38
CA GLY A 87 39.78 -4.97 16.38
C GLY A 87 39.07 -3.61 16.29
N ALA A 88 39.64 -2.60 16.95
CA ALA A 88 39.06 -1.26 17.03
C ALA A 88 39.09 -0.48 15.71
N PHE A 89 39.98 -0.85 14.78
CA PHE A 89 40.08 -0.21 13.47
C PHE A 89 38.80 -0.41 12.65
N ALA A 90 38.35 -1.66 12.49
CA ALA A 90 37.13 -1.95 11.74
C ALA A 90 35.86 -1.39 12.39
N PHE A 91 35.86 -1.20 13.71
CA PHE A 91 34.76 -0.49 14.38
C PHE A 91 34.63 0.94 13.88
N TRP A 92 35.73 1.68 13.80
CA TRP A 92 35.70 3.07 13.31
C TRP A 92 35.38 3.16 11.82
N GLU A 93 35.89 2.23 11.00
CA GLU A 93 35.53 2.15 9.58
C GLU A 93 34.05 1.85 9.38
N MET A 94 33.47 0.90 10.14
CA MET A 94 32.04 0.61 10.07
C MET A 94 31.18 1.74 10.60
N LEU A 95 31.62 2.44 11.64
CA LEU A 95 30.93 3.62 12.14
C LEU A 95 30.93 4.73 11.09
N ALA A 96 32.08 5.01 10.47
CA ALA A 96 32.21 6.01 9.41
C ALA A 96 31.32 5.65 8.21
N PHE A 97 31.31 4.38 7.79
CA PHE A 97 30.44 3.85 6.75
C PHE A 97 28.96 4.08 7.07
N SER A 98 28.49 3.64 8.25
CA SER A 98 27.09 3.82 8.67
C SER A 98 26.68 5.29 8.79
N VAL A 99 27.57 6.18 9.25
CA VAL A 99 27.26 7.62 9.35
C VAL A 99 26.94 8.21 7.97
N VAL A 100 27.64 7.80 6.91
CA VAL A 100 27.35 8.29 5.54
C VAL A 100 25.93 7.92 5.10
N PHE A 101 25.54 6.66 5.28
CA PHE A 101 24.18 6.19 4.95
C PHE A 101 23.12 6.82 5.84
N PHE A 102 23.41 6.95 7.14
CA PHE A 102 22.52 7.61 8.09
C PHE A 102 22.27 9.07 7.74
N LEU A 103 23.30 9.82 7.33
CA LEU A 103 23.14 11.20 6.87
C LEU A 103 22.30 11.29 5.60
N ALA A 104 22.51 10.38 4.64
CA ALA A 104 21.69 10.30 3.43
C ALA A 104 20.21 10.03 3.78
N PHE A 105 19.95 9.12 4.72
CA PHE A 105 18.62 8.85 5.23
C PHE A 105 17.99 10.08 5.87
N VAL A 106 18.68 10.72 6.81
CA VAL A 106 18.19 11.95 7.48
C VAL A 106 17.88 13.03 6.45
N TYR A 107 18.74 13.21 5.44
CA TYR A 107 18.50 14.16 4.35
C TYR A 107 17.21 13.84 3.59
N VAL A 108 17.00 12.58 3.18
CA VAL A 108 15.81 12.15 2.44
C VAL A 108 14.54 12.34 3.29
N VAL A 109 14.58 11.99 4.58
CA VAL A 109 13.45 12.20 5.50
C VAL A 109 13.16 13.69 5.68
N ALA A 110 14.19 14.51 5.89
CA ALA A 110 14.04 15.97 6.02
C ALA A 110 13.47 16.62 4.76
N ARG A 111 13.64 16.00 3.58
CA ARG A 111 13.05 16.45 2.31
C ARG A 111 11.61 15.99 2.10
N GLY A 112 10.98 15.36 3.10
CA GLY A 112 9.58 14.94 3.04
C GLY A 112 9.36 13.70 2.18
N ALA A 113 10.40 12.89 1.94
CA ALA A 113 10.25 11.71 1.09
C ALA A 113 9.38 10.59 1.72
N LEU A 114 9.11 10.70 3.02
CA LEU A 114 8.17 9.87 3.78
C LEU A 114 6.81 10.56 4.01
N ASP A 115 6.53 11.68 3.35
CA ASP A 115 5.22 12.32 3.46
C ASP A 115 4.20 11.59 2.59
N TRP A 116 3.30 10.88 3.28
CA TRP A 116 2.17 10.16 2.68
C TRP A 116 0.89 10.99 2.60
N GLY A 117 0.95 12.22 3.13
CA GLY A 117 -0.20 13.11 3.21
C GLY A 117 -0.70 13.51 1.82
N PRO A 118 -2.02 13.77 1.68
CA PRO A 118 -2.54 14.34 0.44
C PRO A 118 -1.76 15.62 0.14
N VAL A 119 -1.18 15.71 -1.06
CA VAL A 119 -0.61 16.97 -1.56
C VAL A 119 -1.67 18.01 -1.31
N ALA A 120 -1.36 19.02 -0.49
CA ALA A 120 -2.29 20.08 -0.16
C ALA A 120 -2.55 20.90 -1.43
N LYS A 121 -3.37 20.37 -2.34
CA LYS A 121 -4.13 21.18 -3.27
C LYS A 121 -5.01 21.99 -2.35
N ALA A 122 -4.60 23.22 -2.09
CA ALA A 122 -5.50 24.28 -1.70
C ALA A 122 -6.62 24.25 -2.74
N ARG A 123 -7.67 23.47 -2.45
CA ARG A 123 -8.88 23.44 -3.25
C ARG A 123 -9.38 24.85 -3.11
N ARG A 124 -9.17 25.68 -4.15
CA ARG A 124 -9.81 26.98 -4.23
C ARG A 124 -11.28 26.69 -4.03
N LEU A 125 -11.81 27.06 -2.87
CA LEU A 125 -13.22 26.91 -2.50
C LEU A 125 -14.14 27.79 -3.38
N VAL A 126 -13.59 28.37 -4.45
CA VAL A 126 -14.25 29.23 -5.43
C VAL A 126 -15.17 28.42 -6.35
N ASP A 127 -14.83 27.16 -6.66
CA ASP A 127 -15.64 26.34 -7.58
C ASP A 127 -16.85 25.65 -6.90
N GLY A 128 -16.99 25.80 -5.57
CA GLY A 128 -18.09 25.23 -4.79
C GLY A 128 -19.29 26.16 -4.62
N VAL A 129 -19.21 27.41 -5.09
CA VAL A 129 -20.30 28.37 -4.99
C VAL A 129 -20.98 28.47 -6.36
N SER A 130 -22.11 27.77 -6.51
CA SER A 130 -23.00 28.00 -7.65
C SER A 130 -23.35 29.49 -7.70
N ALA A 131 -23.18 30.13 -8.86
CA ALA A 131 -23.52 31.54 -9.06
C ALA A 131 -25.01 31.85 -8.78
N THR A 132 -25.84 30.82 -8.67
CA THR A 132 -27.26 30.85 -8.29
C THR A 132 -27.53 30.66 -6.80
N ARG A 133 -26.52 30.63 -5.92
CA ARG A 133 -26.71 30.51 -4.46
C ARG A 133 -27.13 31.86 -3.86
N THR A 134 -28.43 32.09 -3.76
CA THR A 134 -28.99 33.21 -3.00
C THR A 134 -28.85 32.95 -1.49
N SER A 135 -28.49 33.97 -0.71
CA SER A 135 -28.23 33.90 0.74
C SER A 135 -29.45 33.60 1.62
N THR A 136 -30.62 33.39 1.02
CA THR A 136 -31.90 33.39 1.73
C THR A 136 -32.52 31.99 1.90
N SER A 137 -31.94 30.93 1.30
CA SER A 137 -32.48 29.56 1.43
C SER A 137 -31.39 28.50 1.35
N THR A 138 -31.26 27.69 2.41
CA THR A 138 -30.39 26.50 2.45
C THR A 138 -31.02 25.27 1.78
N ILE A 139 -32.32 25.31 1.50
CA ILE A 139 -33.05 24.17 0.95
C ILE A 139 -33.05 24.26 -0.57
N ARG A 140 -32.39 23.30 -1.24
CA ARG A 140 -32.61 23.03 -2.65
C ARG A 140 -34.07 22.57 -2.78
N ARG A 141 -34.96 23.43 -3.27
CA ARG A 141 -36.28 22.97 -3.71
C ARG A 141 -36.05 22.03 -4.88
N VAL A 142 -36.02 20.73 -4.60
CA VAL A 142 -36.11 19.70 -5.64
C VAL A 142 -37.48 19.85 -6.30
N GLY A 143 -37.48 19.91 -7.62
CA GLY A 143 -38.72 20.03 -8.40
C GLY A 143 -39.65 18.85 -8.11
N LEU A 144 -40.95 19.08 -8.26
CA LEU A 144 -42.00 18.07 -8.14
C LEU A 144 -42.06 17.17 -9.40
N GLU A 145 -40.96 17.00 -10.13
CA GLU A 145 -40.94 16.14 -11.31
C GLU A 145 -41.15 14.68 -10.88
N GLY A 146 -42.31 14.11 -11.26
CA GLY A 146 -42.64 12.70 -11.07
C GLY A 146 -43.83 12.40 -10.16
N ARG A 147 -44.56 13.40 -9.64
CA ARG A 147 -45.83 13.15 -8.92
C ARG A 147 -46.98 13.08 -9.93
N SER A 148 -47.62 11.92 -10.08
CA SER A 148 -48.85 11.78 -10.86
C SER A 148 -50.02 12.45 -10.13
N ASP A 149 -50.75 13.32 -10.81
CA ASP A 149 -51.87 14.15 -10.31
C ASP A 149 -53.17 13.37 -9.99
N ASN A 150 -53.09 12.10 -9.57
CA ASN A 150 -54.28 11.27 -9.43
C ASN A 150 -54.85 11.13 -8.01
N ASP A 151 -54.45 12.01 -7.08
CA ASP A 151 -54.99 12.06 -5.70
C ASP A 151 -55.76 13.37 -5.42
N GLN A 152 -56.36 13.99 -6.42
CA GLN A 152 -57.26 15.14 -6.26
C GLN A 152 -58.59 14.90 -6.98
N ALA A 153 -59.34 13.92 -6.50
CA ALA A 153 -60.77 13.78 -6.77
C ALA A 153 -61.49 13.34 -5.48
N ALA A 154 -61.82 14.32 -4.65
CA ALA A 154 -62.90 14.30 -3.67
C ALA A 154 -63.58 15.67 -3.70
#